data_AF-A0A2V1DRR8-F1
#
_entry.id   AF-A0A2V1DRR8-F1
#
_cell.length_a   1.000
_cell.length_b   1.000
_cell.length_c   1.000
_cell.angle_alpha   90.00
_cell.angle_beta   90.00
_cell.angle_gamma   90.00
#
_symmetry.space_group_name_H-M   'P 1'
#
loop_
_entity.id
_entity.type
_entity.pdbx_description
1 polymer ?
#
loop_
_entity_poly.entity_id
_entity_poly.type
_entity_poly.pdbx_seq_one_letter_code
_entity_poly.pdbx_strand_id
1 'polypeptide(L)'
;MHSRSTNTAQRAPSACDFCHVRGLKCRKRTGNLEPECLTCSDYGVQCTMNRPIRKRGRKPRIPRPECYFPFLPEKDLAERWERSIPDAEEPSYLLLMSLCAVSAQVASLQAVFEGALLNDFVLPDSEQYFLEAASRIPMRIAQPQNIDYLRSFGLLAVYSLHRTNHSDLHRYLGMYHALVAQQGFHDEQRWPDHLSPLEIDDRRRLFWCVYRLEIHSACVLGHMVRMPEAQISVLYPRITPSMDREMQAWTAGWDYITDLFRLLEYAIFSLRGCKIRKAVLAVFCERPSPTTMIDALARLRSSKPRILLDLAQAESVYPSNRCEYMAVQITCTEALVNIMAMLYCEASACEIMKVVEDFLEEVAKAPLIMFKVAGSQIVHQLLGVGHMLFNASRHENGRNWSEARRLIAFLGELVTNLEGDIPSAAEAGDRLLRLAELVRRDM
;
A
#
# COMPACT_ATOMS: atom_id res chain seq x y z
N MET A 1 -67.64 30.61 -35.77
CA MET A 1 -66.21 30.57 -36.10
C MET A 1 -65.42 31.30 -35.02
N HIS A 2 -64.94 30.60 -33.99
CA HIS A 2 -64.02 31.17 -33.00
C HIS A 2 -62.81 30.25 -32.83
N SER A 3 -61.65 30.87 -32.93
CA SER A 3 -60.30 30.30 -33.06
C SER A 3 -59.87 29.54 -31.80
N ARG A 4 -59.45 28.29 -31.97
CA ARG A 4 -58.71 27.55 -30.94
C ARG A 4 -57.27 28.05 -30.91
N SER A 5 -56.95 28.89 -29.93
CA SER A 5 -55.57 29.18 -29.53
C SER A 5 -54.97 27.93 -28.87
N THR A 6 -53.95 27.35 -29.51
CA THR A 6 -53.16 26.24 -28.97
C THR A 6 -52.02 26.81 -28.14
N ASN A 7 -52.27 27.05 -26.85
CA ASN A 7 -51.21 27.42 -25.91
C ASN A 7 -50.33 26.20 -25.62
N THR A 8 -49.12 26.17 -26.18
CA THR A 8 -48.09 25.17 -25.92
C THR A 8 -47.57 25.33 -24.49
N ALA A 9 -48.03 24.46 -23.59
CA ALA A 9 -47.61 24.48 -22.19
C ALA A 9 -46.13 24.10 -22.03
N GLN A 10 -45.29 25.07 -21.67
CA GLN A 10 -43.87 24.85 -21.32
C GLN A 10 -43.74 23.94 -20.09
N ARG A 11 -42.81 22.98 -20.18
CA ARG A 11 -42.54 22.01 -19.11
C ARG A 11 -41.75 22.68 -17.98
N ALA A 12 -42.20 22.53 -16.74
CA ALA A 12 -41.48 23.07 -15.58
C ALA A 12 -40.12 22.34 -15.39
N PRO A 13 -39.03 23.04 -15.01
CA PRO A 13 -37.72 22.43 -14.75
C PRO A 13 -37.72 21.52 -13.51
N SER A 14 -38.65 21.74 -12.57
CA SER A 14 -38.89 20.89 -11.40
C SER A 14 -40.39 20.80 -11.12
N ALA A 15 -40.84 19.64 -10.62
CA ALA A 15 -42.22 19.44 -10.19
C ALA A 15 -42.40 19.88 -8.72
N CYS A 16 -43.56 20.42 -8.38
CA CYS A 16 -43.93 20.74 -6.99
C CYS A 16 -44.15 19.49 -6.15
N ASP A 17 -44.21 19.65 -4.84
CA ASP A 17 -44.30 18.56 -3.87
C ASP A 17 -45.50 17.64 -4.16
N PHE A 18 -46.69 18.23 -4.34
CA PHE A 18 -47.92 17.49 -4.65
C PHE A 18 -47.83 16.70 -5.97
N CYS A 19 -47.39 17.34 -7.05
CA CYS A 19 -47.26 16.69 -8.34
C CYS A 19 -46.18 15.59 -8.32
N HIS A 20 -45.10 15.80 -7.58
CA HIS A 20 -44.04 14.82 -7.42
C HIS A 20 -44.50 13.59 -6.64
N VAL A 21 -45.17 13.77 -5.50
CA VAL A 21 -45.68 12.68 -4.66
C VAL A 21 -46.67 11.81 -5.42
N ARG A 22 -47.50 12.40 -6.29
CA ARG A 22 -48.52 11.68 -7.06
C ARG A 22 -48.09 11.28 -8.48
N GLY A 23 -46.84 11.54 -8.87
CA GLY A 23 -46.35 11.22 -10.21
C GLY A 23 -47.08 11.97 -11.34
N LEU A 24 -47.69 13.12 -11.04
CA LEU A 24 -48.48 13.93 -11.98
C LEU A 24 -47.58 14.92 -12.74
N LYS A 25 -47.97 15.28 -13.96
CA LYS A 25 -47.27 16.30 -14.75
C LYS A 25 -47.51 17.68 -14.15
N CYS A 26 -46.47 18.30 -13.61
CA CYS A 26 -46.51 19.68 -13.11
C CYS A 26 -46.53 20.70 -14.28
N ARG A 27 -47.61 21.46 -14.40
CA ARG A 27 -47.81 22.46 -15.47
C ARG A 27 -47.66 23.89 -14.90
N LYS A 28 -46.69 24.66 -15.39
CA LYS A 28 -46.49 26.05 -14.97
C LYS A 28 -47.56 26.96 -15.59
N ARG A 29 -48.08 27.89 -14.79
CA ARG A 29 -48.94 28.97 -15.26
C ARG A 29 -48.05 30.09 -15.82
N THR A 30 -48.18 30.41 -17.10
CA THR A 30 -47.41 31.50 -17.72
C THR A 30 -48.01 32.85 -17.32
N GLY A 31 -47.25 33.69 -16.62
CA GLY A 31 -47.58 35.12 -16.45
C GLY A 31 -47.86 35.64 -15.03
N ASN A 32 -47.82 34.82 -13.97
CA ASN A 32 -47.98 35.32 -12.59
C ASN A 32 -46.73 35.07 -11.72
N LEU A 33 -46.47 36.00 -10.79
CA LEU A 33 -45.42 35.94 -9.75
C LEU A 33 -45.75 34.96 -8.60
N GLU A 34 -46.90 34.28 -8.64
CA GLU A 34 -47.30 33.32 -7.60
C GLU A 34 -46.88 31.87 -7.94
N PRO A 35 -46.45 31.08 -6.93
CA PRO A 35 -45.80 29.78 -7.13
C PRO A 35 -46.76 28.60 -7.43
N GLU A 36 -48.00 28.88 -7.86
CA GLU A 36 -49.01 27.84 -8.06
C GLU A 36 -49.00 27.24 -9.48
N CYS A 37 -48.94 25.91 -9.55
CA CYS A 37 -49.03 25.18 -10.82
C CYS A 37 -50.49 24.88 -11.20
N LEU A 38 -50.77 24.87 -12.50
CA LEU A 38 -52.12 24.59 -13.05
C LEU A 38 -52.64 23.24 -12.53
N THR A 39 -51.76 22.25 -12.40
CA THR A 39 -52.13 20.92 -11.90
C THR A 39 -52.55 20.91 -10.44
N CYS A 40 -52.00 21.76 -9.58
CA CYS A 40 -52.46 21.85 -8.18
C CYS A 40 -53.78 22.63 -8.08
N SER A 41 -53.92 23.67 -8.91
CA SER A 41 -55.17 24.44 -9.04
C SER A 41 -56.33 23.57 -9.52
N ASP A 42 -56.12 22.71 -10.53
CA ASP A 42 -57.12 21.76 -11.03
C ASP A 42 -57.62 20.79 -9.94
N TYR A 43 -56.78 20.47 -8.95
CA TYR A 43 -57.10 19.57 -7.85
C TYR A 43 -57.55 20.30 -6.58
N GLY A 44 -57.60 21.64 -6.59
CA GLY A 44 -57.99 22.44 -5.43
C GLY A 44 -57.04 22.29 -4.23
N VAL A 45 -55.76 21.99 -4.47
CA VAL A 45 -54.76 21.77 -3.42
C VAL A 45 -53.66 22.83 -3.46
N GLN A 46 -53.07 23.10 -2.30
CA GLN A 46 -51.98 24.07 -2.19
C GLN A 46 -50.70 23.58 -2.88
N CYS A 47 -50.07 24.45 -3.67
CA CYS A 47 -48.83 24.15 -4.38
C CYS A 47 -47.61 24.57 -3.55
N THR A 48 -46.80 23.59 -3.09
CA THR A 48 -45.58 23.85 -2.31
C THR A 48 -44.32 23.34 -3.01
N MET A 49 -43.19 24.02 -2.76
CA MET A 49 -41.85 23.68 -3.27
C MET A 49 -40.87 23.49 -2.11
N ASN A 50 -41.30 22.79 -1.06
CA ASN A 50 -40.55 22.65 0.18
C ASN A 50 -39.59 21.46 0.15
N ARG A 51 -39.64 20.62 -0.90
CA ARG A 51 -38.72 19.49 -1.03
C ARG A 51 -37.26 19.97 -1.11
N PRO A 52 -36.37 19.45 -0.24
CA PRO A 52 -34.94 19.74 -0.34
C PRO A 52 -34.38 19.26 -1.69
N ILE A 53 -33.67 20.16 -2.38
CA ILE A 53 -33.03 19.87 -3.67
C ILE A 53 -31.90 18.87 -3.43
N ARG A 54 -32.21 17.57 -3.56
CA ARG A 54 -31.17 16.54 -3.69
C ARG A 54 -30.55 16.67 -5.08
N LYS A 55 -29.30 17.14 -5.16
CA LYS A 55 -28.51 17.09 -6.41
C LYS A 55 -28.60 15.67 -6.96
N ARG A 56 -29.06 15.51 -8.20
CA ARG A 56 -28.93 14.24 -8.91
C ARG A 56 -27.44 14.05 -9.19
N GLY A 57 -26.79 13.27 -8.34
CA GLY A 57 -25.44 12.79 -8.47
C GLY A 57 -25.37 11.35 -7.97
N ARG A 58 -24.34 10.62 -8.38
CA ARG A 58 -24.02 9.32 -7.79
C ARG A 58 -23.99 9.48 -6.27
N LYS A 59 -24.61 8.56 -5.51
CA LYS A 59 -24.41 8.52 -4.05
C LYS A 59 -22.90 8.62 -3.78
N PRO A 60 -22.44 9.41 -2.79
CA PRO A 60 -21.04 9.35 -2.38
C PRO A 60 -20.68 7.87 -2.16
N ARG A 61 -19.57 7.43 -2.74
CA ARG A 61 -19.06 6.08 -2.52
C ARG A 61 -18.93 5.95 -1.00
N ILE A 62 -19.52 4.88 -0.45
CA ILE A 62 -19.28 4.53 0.95
C ILE A 62 -17.76 4.35 1.08
N PRO A 63 -17.11 5.01 2.05
CA PRO A 63 -15.68 4.86 2.29
C PRO A 63 -15.34 3.40 2.45
N ARG A 64 -14.36 2.92 1.67
CA ARG A 64 -13.93 1.52 1.69
C ARG A 64 -12.69 1.43 2.60
N PRO A 65 -12.62 0.49 3.55
CA PRO A 65 -11.39 0.24 4.29
C PRO A 65 -10.28 -0.15 3.30
N GLU A 66 -9.27 0.68 3.14
CA GLU A 66 -8.13 0.39 2.29
C GLU A 66 -7.07 -0.38 3.09
N CYS A 67 -7.04 -1.70 2.91
CA CYS A 67 -6.06 -2.56 3.58
C CYS A 67 -4.80 -2.67 2.71
N TYR A 68 -3.74 -1.94 3.09
CA TYR A 68 -2.46 -1.88 2.35
C TYR A 68 -1.68 -3.18 2.39
N PHE A 69 -1.92 -4.00 3.41
CA PHE A 69 -1.45 -5.36 3.46
C PHE A 69 -2.64 -6.27 3.24
N PRO A 70 -2.81 -6.89 2.05
CA PRO A 70 -4.01 -7.65 1.70
C PRO A 70 -4.04 -9.03 2.40
N PHE A 71 -3.85 -9.04 3.72
CA PHE A 71 -4.03 -10.19 4.60
C PHE A 71 -5.48 -10.70 4.51
N LEU A 72 -6.43 -9.78 4.30
CA LEU A 72 -7.86 -10.05 4.16
C LEU A 72 -8.41 -9.32 2.93
N PRO A 73 -9.23 -9.98 2.10
CA PRO A 73 -10.03 -9.30 1.09
C PRO A 73 -11.00 -8.32 1.73
N GLU A 74 -11.25 -7.20 1.04
CA GLU A 74 -12.18 -6.16 1.51
C GLU A 74 -13.59 -6.71 1.78
N LYS A 75 -14.07 -7.62 0.92
CA LYS A 75 -15.38 -8.27 1.09
C LYS A 75 -15.42 -9.19 2.31
N ASP A 76 -14.36 -9.97 2.50
CA ASP A 76 -14.24 -10.85 3.66
C ASP A 76 -14.26 -10.02 4.94
N LEU A 77 -13.48 -8.93 5.00
CA LEU A 77 -13.47 -8.03 6.14
C LEU A 77 -14.85 -7.42 6.45
N ALA A 78 -15.63 -7.07 5.42
CA ALA A 78 -16.95 -6.46 5.59
C ALA A 78 -18.00 -7.43 6.15
N GLU A 79 -17.89 -8.73 5.87
CA GLU A 79 -18.93 -9.71 6.16
C GLU A 79 -18.56 -10.63 7.34
N ARG A 80 -17.27 -10.94 7.52
CA ARG A 80 -16.77 -11.98 8.44
C ARG A 80 -17.23 -11.83 9.89
N TRP A 81 -17.28 -10.59 10.39
CA TRP A 81 -17.64 -10.27 11.78
C TRP A 81 -18.83 -9.31 11.86
N GLU A 82 -19.62 -9.18 10.78
CA GLU A 82 -20.76 -8.26 10.71
C GLU A 82 -21.82 -8.58 11.79
N ARG A 83 -22.03 -9.87 12.08
CA ARG A 83 -23.09 -10.35 12.98
C ARG A 83 -22.61 -10.63 14.39
N SER A 84 -21.37 -11.08 14.55
CA SER A 84 -20.80 -11.46 15.84
C SER A 84 -19.28 -11.50 15.79
N ILE A 85 -18.66 -11.25 16.95
CA ILE A 85 -17.22 -11.43 17.17
C ILE A 85 -16.95 -12.93 17.44
N PRO A 86 -15.83 -13.50 16.95
CA PRO A 86 -15.45 -14.89 17.17
C PRO A 86 -15.12 -15.18 18.65
N ASP A 87 -15.25 -16.44 19.05
CA ASP A 87 -14.87 -16.87 20.39
C ASP A 87 -13.36 -16.71 20.61
N ALA A 88 -12.97 -16.40 21.85
CA ALA A 88 -11.59 -16.01 22.15
C ALA A 88 -10.56 -17.15 21.99
N GLU A 89 -11.03 -18.40 21.93
CA GLU A 89 -10.21 -19.59 21.67
C GLU A 89 -10.05 -19.88 20.16
N GLU A 90 -10.79 -19.19 19.29
CA GLU A 90 -10.73 -19.40 17.85
C GLU A 90 -9.58 -18.62 17.19
N PRO A 91 -8.93 -19.17 16.15
CA PRO A 91 -7.91 -18.45 15.37
C PRO A 91 -8.41 -17.13 14.77
N SER A 92 -9.72 -17.05 14.47
CA SER A 92 -10.37 -15.85 13.93
C SER A 92 -10.34 -14.68 14.94
N TYR A 93 -10.40 -14.95 16.25
CA TYR A 93 -10.29 -13.92 17.28
C TYR A 93 -8.87 -13.35 17.39
N LEU A 94 -7.86 -14.22 17.35
CA LEU A 94 -6.45 -13.81 17.26
C LEU A 94 -6.23 -12.87 16.04
N LEU A 95 -6.83 -13.21 14.90
CA LEU A 95 -6.77 -12.41 13.69
C LEU A 95 -7.46 -11.05 13.85
N LEU A 96 -8.66 -11.03 14.43
CA LEU A 96 -9.39 -9.79 14.72
C LEU A 96 -8.56 -8.84 15.61
N MET A 97 -8.02 -9.34 16.72
CA MET A 97 -7.19 -8.53 17.63
C MET A 97 -5.93 -8.03 16.93
N SER A 98 -5.27 -8.86 16.12
CA SER A 98 -4.09 -8.46 15.33
C SER A 98 -4.43 -7.35 14.32
N LEU A 99 -5.59 -7.45 13.66
CA LEU A 99 -6.07 -6.42 12.72
C LEU A 99 -6.41 -5.12 13.45
N CYS A 100 -7.08 -5.20 14.61
CA CYS A 100 -7.39 -4.04 15.44
C CYS A 100 -6.13 -3.33 15.92
N ALA A 101 -5.08 -4.08 16.31
CA ALA A 101 -3.79 -3.50 16.70
C ALA A 101 -3.16 -2.68 15.56
N VAL A 102 -3.06 -3.26 14.36
CA VAL A 102 -2.52 -2.53 13.18
C VAL A 102 -3.38 -1.32 12.84
N SER A 103 -4.71 -1.49 12.81
CA SER A 103 -5.66 -0.44 12.42
C SER A 103 -5.66 0.72 13.41
N ALA A 104 -5.66 0.44 14.71
CA ALA A 104 -5.58 1.46 15.77
C ALA A 104 -4.24 2.21 15.72
N GLN A 105 -3.14 1.52 15.46
CA GLN A 105 -1.83 2.16 15.29
C GLN A 105 -1.83 3.11 14.07
N VAL A 106 -2.32 2.67 12.92
CA VAL A 106 -2.42 3.51 11.70
C VAL A 106 -3.34 4.71 11.94
N ALA A 107 -4.49 4.50 12.59
CA ALA A 107 -5.42 5.57 12.93
C ALA A 107 -4.81 6.61 13.89
N SER A 108 -4.04 6.16 14.90
CA SER A 108 -3.36 7.04 15.86
C SER A 108 -2.36 8.00 15.20
N LEU A 109 -1.76 7.58 14.08
CA LEU A 109 -0.84 8.37 13.27
C LEU A 109 -1.56 9.24 12.22
N GLN A 110 -2.89 9.26 12.22
CA GLN A 110 -3.71 9.95 11.21
C GLN A 110 -3.32 9.51 9.77
N ALA A 111 -2.90 8.26 9.62
CA ALA A 111 -2.44 7.67 8.36
C ALA A 111 -3.62 7.04 7.60
N VAL A 112 -4.67 7.83 7.37
CA VAL A 112 -5.89 7.42 6.66
C VAL A 112 -6.17 8.39 5.53
N PHE A 113 -6.59 7.90 4.37
CA PHE A 113 -6.94 8.77 3.24
C PHE A 113 -8.17 9.64 3.51
N GLU A 114 -9.07 9.17 4.37
CA GLU A 114 -10.30 9.88 4.74
C GLU A 114 -10.31 10.21 6.24
N GLY A 115 -9.78 11.39 6.59
CA GLY A 115 -9.74 11.85 7.99
C GLY A 115 -11.11 11.95 8.67
N ALA A 116 -12.19 12.09 7.88
CA ALA A 116 -13.56 12.11 8.40
C ALA A 116 -13.93 10.82 9.17
N LEU A 117 -13.27 9.70 8.87
CA LEU A 117 -13.48 8.42 9.57
C LEU A 117 -13.03 8.46 11.04
N LEU A 118 -12.17 9.42 11.41
CA LEU A 118 -11.58 9.51 12.76
C LEU A 118 -12.25 10.56 13.64
N ASN A 119 -13.07 11.45 13.08
CA ASN A 119 -13.58 12.65 13.77
C ASN A 119 -14.52 12.36 14.96
N ASP A 120 -15.12 11.16 15.01
CA ASP A 120 -16.17 10.82 16.00
C ASP A 120 -15.76 9.70 16.98
N PHE A 121 -14.50 9.24 16.95
CA PHE A 121 -14.05 8.09 17.73
C PHE A 121 -12.89 8.41 18.66
N VAL A 122 -13.03 8.01 19.94
CA VAL A 122 -11.86 7.86 20.82
C VAL A 122 -11.12 6.62 20.36
N LEU A 123 -9.94 6.82 19.77
CA LEU A 123 -9.16 5.70 19.27
C LEU A 123 -8.68 4.84 20.44
N PRO A 124 -8.98 3.53 20.41
CA PRO A 124 -8.46 2.60 21.41
C PRO A 124 -6.94 2.49 21.30
N ASP A 125 -6.29 2.15 22.41
CA ASP A 125 -4.84 1.93 22.43
C ASP A 125 -4.50 0.66 21.64
N SER A 126 -3.70 0.84 20.60
CA SER A 126 -3.25 -0.25 19.73
C SER A 126 -2.48 -1.34 20.48
N GLU A 127 -1.78 -0.97 21.56
CA GLU A 127 -0.97 -1.89 22.36
C GLU A 127 -1.86 -2.88 23.14
N GLN A 128 -3.06 -2.46 23.56
CA GLN A 128 -4.01 -3.36 24.23
C GLN A 128 -4.44 -4.50 23.31
N TYR A 129 -4.78 -4.21 22.05
CA TYR A 129 -5.12 -5.24 21.07
C TYR A 129 -3.93 -6.13 20.72
N PHE A 130 -2.73 -5.57 20.65
CA PHE A 130 -1.52 -6.35 20.40
C PHE A 130 -1.22 -7.33 21.55
N LEU A 131 -1.32 -6.87 22.80
CA LEU A 131 -1.14 -7.72 23.97
C LEU A 131 -2.22 -8.79 24.08
N GLU A 132 -3.47 -8.44 23.79
CA GLU A 132 -4.57 -9.40 23.73
C GLU A 132 -4.29 -10.46 22.67
N ALA A 133 -3.97 -10.06 21.44
CA ALA A 133 -3.59 -10.99 20.37
C ALA A 133 -2.42 -11.89 20.81
N ALA A 134 -1.35 -11.32 21.35
CA ALA A 134 -0.20 -12.09 21.81
C ALA A 134 -0.56 -13.12 22.90
N SER A 135 -1.49 -12.79 23.79
CA SER A 135 -1.97 -13.70 24.86
C SER A 135 -2.78 -14.89 24.32
N ARG A 136 -3.37 -14.76 23.14
CA ARG A 136 -4.18 -15.80 22.48
C ARG A 136 -3.39 -16.73 21.58
N ILE A 137 -2.09 -16.53 21.46
CA ILE A 137 -1.23 -17.43 20.71
C ILE A 137 -1.11 -18.76 21.49
N PRO A 138 -1.59 -19.88 20.93
CA PRO A 138 -1.55 -21.15 21.65
C PRO A 138 -0.12 -21.67 21.72
N MET A 139 0.21 -22.34 22.84
CA MET A 139 1.52 -23.02 22.99
C MET A 139 1.73 -24.10 21.91
N ARG A 140 0.65 -24.75 21.46
CA ARG A 140 0.63 -25.71 20.37
C ARG A 140 -0.53 -25.39 19.42
N ILE A 141 -0.23 -25.17 18.15
CA ILE A 141 -1.24 -24.91 17.14
C ILE A 141 -1.95 -26.22 16.78
N ALA A 142 -3.17 -26.40 17.26
CA ALA A 142 -3.96 -27.62 17.05
C ALA A 142 -4.48 -27.77 15.62
N GLN A 143 -4.80 -26.65 14.96
CA GLN A 143 -5.31 -26.60 13.58
C GLN A 143 -4.36 -25.81 12.67
N PRO A 144 -3.17 -26.34 12.36
CA PRO A 144 -2.16 -25.56 11.64
C PRO A 144 -2.71 -25.04 10.31
N GLN A 145 -3.37 -25.89 9.52
CA GLN A 145 -3.98 -25.55 8.23
C GLN A 145 -4.96 -24.35 8.21
N ASN A 146 -5.39 -23.84 9.37
CA ASN A 146 -6.14 -22.60 9.43
C ASN A 146 -5.23 -21.39 9.12
N ILE A 147 -5.51 -20.77 7.97
CA ILE A 147 -4.77 -19.63 7.44
C ILE A 147 -4.77 -18.40 8.37
N ASP A 148 -5.74 -18.29 9.28
CA ASP A 148 -5.86 -17.13 10.16
C ASP A 148 -4.67 -17.02 11.13
N TYR A 149 -3.99 -18.13 11.46
CA TYR A 149 -2.70 -18.07 12.18
C TYR A 149 -1.62 -17.35 11.37
N LEU A 150 -1.47 -17.69 10.08
CA LEU A 150 -0.51 -17.04 9.19
C LEU A 150 -0.83 -15.56 9.00
N ARG A 151 -2.13 -15.22 8.83
CA ARG A 151 -2.58 -13.82 8.76
C ARG A 151 -2.26 -13.05 10.04
N SER A 152 -2.54 -13.65 11.20
CA SER A 152 -2.27 -13.04 12.50
C SER A 152 -0.78 -12.77 12.71
N PHE A 153 0.08 -13.76 12.47
CA PHE A 153 1.52 -13.56 12.61
C PHE A 153 2.08 -12.52 11.64
N GLY A 154 1.58 -12.47 10.41
CA GLY A 154 1.93 -11.42 9.47
C GLY A 154 1.49 -10.02 9.93
N LEU A 155 0.27 -9.88 10.45
CA LEU A 155 -0.23 -8.60 10.99
C LEU A 155 0.53 -8.16 12.25
N LEU A 156 0.85 -9.09 13.16
CA LEU A 156 1.67 -8.80 14.33
C LEU A 156 3.09 -8.37 13.94
N ALA A 157 3.67 -8.98 12.90
CA ALA A 157 4.94 -8.53 12.33
C ALA A 157 4.85 -7.10 11.76
N VAL A 158 3.78 -6.78 11.02
CA VAL A 158 3.53 -5.41 10.53
C VAL A 158 3.38 -4.41 11.68
N TYR A 159 2.61 -4.76 12.72
CA TYR A 159 2.46 -3.92 13.90
C TYR A 159 3.82 -3.64 14.57
N SER A 160 4.64 -4.68 14.76
CA SER A 160 5.97 -4.55 15.33
C SER A 160 6.91 -3.68 14.47
N LEU A 161 6.79 -3.76 13.14
CA LEU A 161 7.53 -2.87 12.22
C LEU A 161 7.11 -1.40 12.39
N HIS A 162 5.80 -1.14 12.46
CA HIS A 162 5.28 0.23 12.67
C HIS A 162 5.74 0.84 13.99
N ARG A 163 5.87 0.01 15.04
CA ARG A 163 6.38 0.40 16.37
C ARG A 163 7.91 0.37 16.47
N THR A 164 8.64 0.08 15.39
CA THR A 164 10.11 -0.09 15.39
C THR A 164 10.62 -1.12 16.41
N ASN A 165 9.77 -2.07 16.82
CA ASN A 165 10.14 -3.15 17.75
C ASN A 165 10.67 -4.35 16.95
N HIS A 166 11.98 -4.33 16.68
CA HIS A 166 12.64 -5.35 15.86
C HIS A 166 12.65 -6.75 16.50
N SER A 167 12.61 -6.83 17.84
CA SER A 167 12.54 -8.10 18.56
C SER A 167 11.23 -8.82 18.24
N ASP A 168 10.10 -8.12 18.37
CA ASP A 168 8.80 -8.69 18.08
C ASP A 168 8.58 -8.93 16.59
N LEU A 169 9.12 -8.06 15.73
CA LEU A 169 9.15 -8.30 14.29
C LEU A 169 9.78 -9.66 13.95
N HIS A 170 10.96 -9.95 14.51
CA HIS A 170 11.62 -11.24 14.31
C HIS A 170 10.86 -12.41 14.91
N ARG A 171 10.25 -12.22 16.09
CA ARG A 171 9.44 -13.24 16.75
C ARG A 171 8.29 -13.67 15.84
N TYR A 172 7.51 -12.73 15.34
CA TYR A 172 6.32 -13.05 14.54
C TYR A 172 6.65 -13.47 13.10
N LEU A 173 7.68 -12.89 12.47
CA LEU A 173 8.20 -13.44 11.20
C LEU A 173 8.72 -14.87 11.39
N GLY A 174 9.39 -15.16 12.52
CA GLY A 174 9.85 -16.51 12.85
C GLY A 174 8.69 -17.50 12.98
N MET A 175 7.64 -17.13 13.71
CA MET A 175 6.43 -17.94 13.85
C MET A 175 5.71 -18.17 12.52
N TYR A 176 5.56 -17.12 11.70
CA TYR A 176 5.01 -17.23 10.35
C TYR A 176 5.81 -18.24 9.50
N HIS A 177 7.12 -18.07 9.40
CA HIS A 177 7.96 -18.95 8.57
C HIS A 177 8.01 -20.39 9.09
N ALA A 178 8.04 -20.60 10.41
CA ALA A 178 7.95 -21.93 11.00
C ALA A 178 6.65 -22.63 10.60
N LEU A 179 5.54 -21.89 10.61
CA LEU A 179 4.23 -22.41 10.25
C LEU A 179 4.12 -22.70 8.73
N VAL A 180 4.69 -21.82 7.88
CA VAL A 180 4.80 -22.06 6.43
C VAL A 180 5.61 -23.32 6.13
N ALA A 181 6.72 -23.54 6.84
CA ALA A 181 7.54 -24.73 6.68
C ALA A 181 6.80 -26.00 7.15
N GLN A 182 6.14 -25.94 8.31
CA GLN A 182 5.38 -27.04 8.88
C GLN A 182 4.24 -27.51 7.96
N GLN A 183 3.56 -26.57 7.29
CA GLN A 183 2.41 -26.87 6.43
C GLN A 183 2.76 -27.06 4.96
N GLY A 184 3.99 -26.74 4.55
CA GLY A 184 4.31 -26.67 3.14
C GLY A 184 3.61 -25.52 2.40
N PHE A 185 3.26 -24.43 3.09
CA PHE A 185 2.48 -23.32 2.51
C PHE A 185 3.23 -22.58 1.39
N HIS A 186 4.54 -22.76 1.28
CA HIS A 186 5.40 -22.25 0.20
C HIS A 186 5.25 -23.01 -1.13
N ASP A 187 4.44 -24.07 -1.18
CA ASP A 187 4.23 -24.91 -2.36
C ASP A 187 2.72 -25.14 -2.54
N GLU A 188 2.17 -24.61 -3.64
CA GLU A 188 0.73 -24.74 -3.95
C GLU A 188 0.27 -26.19 -4.09
N GLN A 189 1.16 -27.12 -4.46
CA GLN A 189 0.82 -28.55 -4.57
C GLN A 189 0.50 -29.18 -3.21
N ARG A 190 0.87 -28.53 -2.11
CA ARG A 190 0.60 -29.00 -0.73
C ARG A 190 -0.62 -28.33 -0.11
N TRP A 191 -1.29 -27.43 -0.83
CA TRP A 191 -2.50 -26.79 -0.33
C TRP A 191 -3.70 -27.76 -0.42
N PRO A 192 -4.75 -27.58 0.42
CA PRO A 192 -5.92 -28.44 0.35
C PRO A 192 -6.61 -28.42 -1.03
N ASP A 193 -7.02 -29.60 -1.52
CA ASP A 193 -7.61 -29.75 -2.87
C ASP A 193 -8.99 -29.11 -3.05
N HIS A 194 -9.70 -28.84 -1.95
CA HIS A 194 -11.08 -28.33 -1.95
C HIS A 194 -11.17 -26.79 -1.90
N LEU A 195 -10.04 -26.09 -2.04
CA LEU A 195 -10.03 -24.63 -2.03
C LEU A 195 -10.71 -24.07 -3.28
N SER A 196 -11.59 -23.10 -3.08
CA SER A 196 -12.13 -22.30 -4.16
C SER A 196 -11.02 -21.46 -4.82
N PRO A 197 -11.22 -21.04 -6.09
CA PRO A 197 -10.32 -20.10 -6.74
C PRO A 197 -10.02 -18.85 -5.89
N LEU A 198 -11.02 -18.29 -5.24
CA LEU A 198 -10.83 -17.08 -4.42
C LEU A 198 -9.89 -17.33 -3.24
N GLU A 199 -10.07 -18.45 -2.52
CA GLU A 199 -9.22 -18.80 -1.37
C GLU A 199 -7.77 -19.06 -1.78
N ILE A 200 -7.53 -19.61 -2.98
CA ILE A 200 -6.18 -19.77 -3.55
C ILE A 200 -5.54 -18.39 -3.75
N ASP A 201 -6.25 -17.43 -4.34
CA ASP A 201 -5.71 -16.09 -4.57
C ASP A 201 -5.47 -15.32 -3.27
N ASP A 202 -6.29 -15.56 -2.24
CA ASP A 202 -6.08 -14.99 -0.89
C ASP A 202 -4.82 -15.53 -0.22
N ARG A 203 -4.55 -16.84 -0.37
CA ARG A 203 -3.32 -17.48 0.11
C ARG A 203 -2.08 -16.91 -0.58
N ARG A 204 -2.15 -16.72 -1.92
CA ARG A 204 -1.07 -16.09 -2.70
C ARG A 204 -0.80 -14.65 -2.25
N ARG A 205 -1.85 -13.84 -2.04
CA ARG A 205 -1.74 -12.47 -1.55
C ARG A 205 -1.05 -12.41 -0.19
N LEU A 206 -1.49 -13.25 0.75
CA LEU A 206 -0.87 -13.38 2.07
C LEU A 206 0.62 -13.74 1.96
N PHE A 207 0.93 -14.75 1.16
CA PHE A 207 2.29 -15.23 0.99
C PHE A 207 3.23 -14.12 0.48
N TRP A 208 2.88 -13.50 -0.64
CA TRP A 208 3.71 -12.45 -1.25
C TRP A 208 3.76 -11.16 -0.42
N CYS A 209 2.71 -10.90 0.38
CA CYS A 209 2.72 -9.81 1.35
C CYS A 209 3.81 -10.01 2.42
N VAL A 210 3.86 -11.17 3.06
CA VAL A 210 4.85 -11.45 4.11
C VAL A 210 6.24 -11.67 3.54
N TYR A 211 6.36 -12.24 2.33
CA TYR A 211 7.64 -12.32 1.62
C TYR A 211 8.27 -10.92 1.44
N ARG A 212 7.51 -9.92 0.94
CA ARG A 212 8.04 -8.56 0.79
C ARG A 212 8.42 -7.94 2.14
N LEU A 213 7.66 -8.24 3.21
CA LEU A 213 8.01 -7.81 4.56
C LEU A 213 9.34 -8.42 5.05
N GLU A 214 9.58 -9.71 4.80
CA GLU A 214 10.86 -10.38 5.09
C GLU A 214 12.01 -9.76 4.29
N ILE A 215 11.85 -9.51 2.99
CA ILE A 215 12.91 -8.91 2.18
C ILE A 215 13.18 -7.46 2.60
N HIS A 216 12.13 -6.67 2.85
CA HIS A 216 12.28 -5.30 3.35
C HIS A 216 13.04 -5.27 4.68
N SER A 217 12.58 -6.05 5.66
CA SER A 217 13.23 -6.12 6.98
C SER A 217 14.67 -6.63 6.88
N ALA A 218 14.94 -7.64 6.04
CA ALA A 218 16.29 -8.13 5.81
C ALA A 218 17.18 -7.04 5.21
N CYS A 219 16.67 -6.28 4.24
CA CYS A 219 17.38 -5.17 3.61
C CYS A 219 17.78 -4.10 4.62
N VAL A 220 16.84 -3.68 5.46
CA VAL A 220 17.01 -2.55 6.40
C VAL A 220 17.81 -2.94 7.64
N LEU A 221 17.49 -4.09 8.24
CA LEU A 221 18.03 -4.51 9.54
C LEU A 221 19.24 -5.44 9.44
N GLY A 222 19.59 -5.90 8.23
CA GLY A 222 20.80 -6.69 8.04
C GLY A 222 20.67 -8.19 8.36
N HIS A 223 19.50 -8.68 8.77
CA HIS A 223 19.32 -10.11 9.08
C HIS A 223 19.24 -10.99 7.83
N MET A 224 19.37 -12.31 8.02
CA MET A 224 19.21 -13.31 6.96
C MET A 224 17.77 -13.35 6.43
N VAL A 225 17.61 -13.62 5.13
CA VAL A 225 16.32 -13.97 4.52
C VAL A 225 16.01 -15.43 4.87
N ARG A 226 14.91 -15.67 5.60
CA ARG A 226 14.55 -17.00 6.10
C ARG A 226 13.94 -17.92 5.05
N MET A 227 13.26 -17.34 4.07
CA MET A 227 12.56 -18.05 3.01
C MET A 227 12.97 -17.50 1.65
N PRO A 228 14.04 -18.06 1.05
CA PRO A 228 14.54 -17.56 -0.22
C PRO A 228 13.58 -17.90 -1.37
N GLU A 229 13.46 -16.99 -2.33
CA GLU A 229 12.54 -17.15 -3.46
C GLU A 229 12.75 -18.44 -4.25
N ALA A 230 13.99 -18.89 -4.39
CA ALA A 230 14.35 -20.10 -5.12
C ALA A 230 13.71 -21.41 -4.57
N GLN A 231 13.12 -21.38 -3.37
CA GLN A 231 12.43 -22.51 -2.75
C GLN A 231 10.91 -22.34 -2.72
N ILE A 232 10.38 -21.32 -3.41
CA ILE A 232 8.97 -20.96 -3.39
C ILE A 232 8.31 -21.45 -4.68
N SER A 233 7.17 -22.12 -4.54
CA SER A 233 6.30 -22.59 -5.64
C SER A 233 4.88 -22.04 -5.45
N VAL A 234 4.79 -20.72 -5.25
CA VAL A 234 3.54 -19.95 -5.12
C VAL A 234 3.42 -19.01 -6.31
N LEU A 235 2.29 -19.05 -7.00
CA LEU A 235 1.99 -18.19 -8.14
C LEU A 235 1.50 -16.81 -7.67
N TYR A 236 1.43 -15.86 -8.60
CA TYR A 236 0.78 -14.59 -8.35
C TYR A 236 -0.75 -14.71 -8.32
N PRO A 237 -1.46 -13.90 -7.53
CA PRO A 237 -2.92 -13.88 -7.53
C PRO A 237 -3.46 -13.55 -8.92
N ARG A 238 -4.52 -14.23 -9.34
CA ARG A 238 -5.08 -14.01 -10.69
C ARG A 238 -5.74 -12.64 -10.81
N ILE A 239 -5.57 -12.02 -11.96
CA ILE A 239 -6.34 -10.86 -12.40
C ILE A 239 -7.51 -11.37 -13.25
N THR A 240 -8.74 -11.17 -12.79
CA THR A 240 -9.94 -11.64 -13.50
C THR A 240 -10.70 -10.48 -14.17
N PRO A 241 -11.38 -10.71 -15.31
CA PRO A 241 -12.19 -9.67 -15.96
C PRO A 241 -13.35 -9.15 -15.12
N SER A 242 -13.76 -9.91 -14.09
CA SER A 242 -14.80 -9.54 -13.13
C SER A 242 -14.36 -8.47 -12.11
N MET A 243 -13.05 -8.26 -11.94
CA MET A 243 -12.52 -7.20 -11.09
C MET A 243 -12.75 -5.83 -11.74
N ASP A 244 -12.98 -4.80 -10.94
CA ASP A 244 -12.96 -3.43 -11.47
C ASP A 244 -11.55 -3.02 -11.92
N ARG A 245 -11.44 -2.01 -12.79
CA ARG A 245 -10.14 -1.60 -13.36
C ARG A 245 -9.12 -1.19 -12.30
N GLU A 246 -9.59 -0.60 -11.20
CA GLU A 246 -8.74 -0.16 -10.10
C GLU A 246 -8.12 -1.36 -9.37
N MET A 247 -8.91 -2.39 -9.06
CA MET A 247 -8.43 -3.64 -8.46
C MET A 247 -7.52 -4.44 -9.39
N GLN A 248 -7.78 -4.42 -10.71
CA GLN A 248 -6.87 -5.00 -11.69
C GLN A 248 -5.52 -4.28 -11.69
N ALA A 249 -5.52 -2.95 -11.69
CA ALA A 249 -4.30 -2.15 -11.67
C ALA A 249 -3.53 -2.33 -10.35
N TRP A 250 -4.23 -2.32 -9.22
CA TRP A 250 -3.65 -2.60 -7.91
C TRP A 250 -2.97 -3.97 -7.88
N THR A 251 -3.65 -5.02 -8.36
CA THR A 251 -3.08 -6.38 -8.38
C THR A 251 -1.88 -6.45 -9.32
N ALA A 252 -1.95 -5.87 -10.51
CA ALA A 252 -0.82 -5.82 -11.44
C ALA A 252 0.39 -5.04 -10.89
N GLY A 253 0.15 -3.92 -10.22
CA GLY A 253 1.19 -3.15 -9.53
C GLY A 253 1.80 -3.92 -8.37
N TRP A 254 0.97 -4.67 -7.64
CA TRP A 254 1.40 -5.54 -6.54
C TRP A 254 2.33 -6.66 -7.00
N ASP A 255 2.02 -7.30 -8.12
CA ASP A 255 2.88 -8.32 -8.72
C ASP A 255 4.20 -7.70 -9.18
N TYR A 256 4.14 -6.56 -9.89
CA TYR A 256 5.31 -5.83 -10.36
C TYR A 256 6.26 -5.42 -9.22
N ILE A 257 5.72 -4.83 -8.14
CA ILE A 257 6.56 -4.46 -6.99
C ILE A 257 7.12 -5.71 -6.30
N THR A 258 6.40 -6.84 -6.30
CA THR A 258 6.92 -8.09 -5.75
C THR A 258 8.13 -8.59 -6.55
N ASP A 259 8.11 -8.46 -7.88
CA ASP A 259 9.29 -8.76 -8.71
C ASP A 259 10.48 -7.84 -8.41
N LEU A 260 10.25 -6.57 -8.08
CA LEU A 260 11.31 -5.69 -7.59
C LEU A 260 11.90 -6.20 -6.27
N PHE A 261 11.08 -6.69 -5.34
CA PHE A 261 11.56 -7.29 -4.10
C PHE A 261 12.32 -8.61 -4.35
N ARG A 262 11.99 -9.39 -5.38
CA ARG A 262 12.82 -10.54 -5.80
C ARG A 262 14.19 -10.12 -6.31
N LEU A 263 14.25 -9.08 -7.14
CA LEU A 263 15.53 -8.50 -7.57
C LEU A 263 16.30 -7.93 -6.36
N LEU A 264 15.61 -7.34 -5.39
CA LEU A 264 16.21 -6.84 -4.16
C LEU A 264 16.80 -7.97 -3.30
N GLU A 265 16.08 -9.09 -3.10
CA GLU A 265 16.62 -10.28 -2.43
C GLU A 265 17.92 -10.74 -3.09
N TYR A 266 17.89 -10.83 -4.42
CA TYR A 266 19.04 -11.25 -5.20
C TYR A 266 20.25 -10.30 -5.01
N ALA A 267 20.01 -8.98 -4.99
CA ALA A 267 21.03 -7.98 -4.71
C ALA A 267 21.59 -8.10 -3.28
N ILE A 268 20.73 -8.32 -2.28
CA ILE A 268 21.13 -8.56 -0.88
C ILE A 268 22.05 -9.78 -0.78
N PHE A 269 21.65 -10.90 -1.40
CA PHE A 269 22.43 -12.14 -1.39
C PHE A 269 23.80 -11.95 -2.05
N SER A 270 23.83 -11.26 -3.19
CA SER A 270 25.05 -11.03 -3.97
C SER A 270 26.03 -10.13 -3.24
N LEU A 271 25.57 -8.99 -2.70
CA LEU A 271 26.41 -8.03 -1.98
C LEU A 271 26.92 -8.58 -0.63
N ARG A 272 26.11 -9.34 0.10
CA ARG A 272 26.53 -9.97 1.37
C ARG A 272 27.44 -11.19 1.15
N GLY A 273 27.19 -11.96 0.09
CA GLY A 273 27.99 -13.13 -0.29
C GLY A 273 29.45 -12.80 -0.60
N CYS A 274 29.77 -11.57 -0.97
CA CYS A 274 31.15 -11.12 -1.24
C CYS A 274 32.06 -11.11 0.00
N LYS A 275 31.52 -11.06 1.22
CA LYS A 275 32.33 -10.79 2.42
C LYS A 275 32.85 -12.03 3.16
N ILE A 276 32.19 -13.20 3.06
CA ILE A 276 32.40 -14.31 4.02
C ILE A 276 32.17 -15.70 3.39
N ARG A 277 32.84 -16.08 2.29
CA ARG A 277 32.75 -17.47 1.78
C ARG A 277 34.11 -18.14 1.65
N LYS A 278 34.16 -19.40 2.10
CA LYS A 278 35.29 -20.30 1.83
C LYS A 278 35.35 -20.55 0.33
N ALA A 279 36.51 -20.33 -0.29
CA ALA A 279 36.72 -20.40 -1.74
C ALA A 279 36.19 -21.69 -2.38
N VAL A 280 36.29 -22.83 -1.68
CA VAL A 280 35.82 -24.14 -2.15
C VAL A 280 34.32 -24.19 -2.44
N LEU A 281 33.50 -23.46 -1.68
CA LEU A 281 32.04 -23.46 -1.86
C LEU A 281 31.55 -22.36 -2.80
N ALA A 282 32.44 -21.48 -3.29
CA ALA A 282 32.07 -20.41 -4.20
C ALA A 282 31.60 -20.94 -5.57
N VAL A 283 32.14 -22.09 -6.01
CA VAL A 283 31.82 -22.73 -7.31
C VAL A 283 30.36 -23.20 -7.38
N PHE A 284 29.76 -23.61 -6.26
CA PHE A 284 28.36 -24.07 -6.21
C PHE A 284 27.34 -22.93 -6.15
N CYS A 285 27.81 -21.68 -6.14
CA CYS A 285 26.95 -20.51 -6.10
C CYS A 285 27.06 -19.79 -7.43
N GLU A 286 26.17 -20.13 -8.37
CA GLU A 286 25.97 -19.29 -9.56
C GLU A 286 25.59 -17.89 -9.08
N ARG A 287 26.52 -16.94 -9.24
CA ARG A 287 26.21 -15.52 -9.11
C ARG A 287 25.95 -15.03 -10.53
N PRO A 288 24.71 -14.63 -10.86
CA PRO A 288 24.48 -13.83 -12.05
C PRO A 288 25.49 -12.69 -12.10
N SER A 289 26.01 -12.45 -13.30
CA SER A 289 26.91 -11.33 -13.52
C SER A 289 26.19 -10.03 -13.13
N PRO A 290 26.92 -8.98 -12.72
CA PRO A 290 26.31 -7.69 -12.46
C PRO A 290 25.46 -7.18 -13.64
N THR A 291 25.90 -7.40 -14.88
CA THR A 291 25.14 -7.11 -16.09
C THR A 291 23.79 -7.84 -16.15
N THR A 292 23.72 -9.10 -15.69
CA THR A 292 22.46 -9.86 -15.65
C THR A 292 21.42 -9.20 -14.75
N MET A 293 21.86 -8.59 -13.64
CA MET A 293 20.96 -7.89 -12.70
C MET A 293 20.39 -6.60 -13.31
N ILE A 294 21.24 -5.79 -13.96
CA ILE A 294 20.81 -4.58 -14.67
C ILE A 294 19.86 -4.95 -15.82
N ASP A 295 20.21 -5.97 -16.61
CA ASP A 295 19.38 -6.42 -17.72
C ASP A 295 18.03 -6.96 -17.23
N ALA A 296 17.99 -7.66 -16.10
CA ALA A 296 16.76 -8.13 -15.49
C ALA A 296 15.88 -6.96 -15.04
N LEU A 297 16.45 -5.93 -14.41
CA LEU A 297 15.73 -4.72 -14.03
C LEU A 297 15.21 -3.95 -15.27
N ALA A 298 16.04 -3.82 -16.31
CA ALA A 298 15.64 -3.18 -17.56
C ALA A 298 14.50 -3.94 -18.26
N ARG A 299 14.57 -5.27 -18.31
CA ARG A 299 13.48 -6.11 -18.81
C ARG A 299 12.21 -5.93 -17.99
N LEU A 300 12.31 -5.97 -16.65
CA LEU A 300 11.17 -5.77 -15.76
C LEU A 300 10.51 -4.41 -16.03
N ARG A 301 11.29 -3.32 -16.06
CA ARG A 301 10.81 -1.97 -16.40
C ARG A 301 10.13 -1.91 -17.76
N SER A 302 10.69 -2.57 -18.78
CA SER A 302 10.08 -2.62 -20.12
C SER A 302 8.75 -3.38 -20.14
N SER A 303 8.57 -4.34 -19.24
CA SER A 303 7.34 -5.12 -19.05
C SER A 303 6.35 -4.50 -18.06
N LYS A 304 6.60 -3.27 -17.59
CA LYS A 304 5.71 -2.59 -16.63
C LYS A 304 4.25 -2.62 -17.15
N PRO A 305 3.29 -3.12 -16.34
CA PRO A 305 1.92 -3.29 -16.79
C PRO A 305 1.32 -1.99 -17.31
N ARG A 306 0.82 -1.98 -18.56
CA ARG A 306 0.24 -0.79 -19.21
C ARG A 306 -0.91 -0.17 -18.41
N ILE A 307 -1.68 -0.99 -17.69
CA ILE A 307 -2.77 -0.54 -16.83
C ILE A 307 -2.30 0.45 -15.73
N LEU A 308 -1.04 0.38 -15.32
CA LEU A 308 -0.44 1.34 -14.37
C LEU A 308 -0.13 2.68 -15.06
N LEU A 309 0.26 2.66 -16.32
CA LEU A 309 0.56 3.86 -17.12
C LEU A 309 -0.73 4.61 -17.49
N ASP A 310 -1.76 3.87 -17.89
CA ASP A 310 -3.04 4.43 -18.32
C ASP A 310 -3.75 5.19 -17.19
N LEU A 311 -3.60 4.74 -15.93
CA LEU A 311 -4.18 5.42 -14.77
C LEU A 311 -3.42 6.65 -14.31
N ALA A 312 -2.10 6.72 -14.56
CA ALA A 312 -1.31 7.92 -14.32
C ALA A 312 -1.62 9.04 -15.33
N GLN A 313 -2.05 8.67 -16.55
CA GLN A 313 -2.37 9.61 -17.63
C GLN A 313 -3.86 9.96 -17.72
N ALA A 314 -4.74 9.11 -17.19
CA ALA A 314 -6.16 9.42 -17.13
C ALA A 314 -6.36 10.58 -16.15
N GLU A 315 -6.72 11.76 -16.66
CA GLU A 315 -7.22 12.90 -15.89
C GLU A 315 -8.56 12.53 -15.20
N SER A 316 -8.54 11.59 -14.25
CA SER A 316 -9.69 11.32 -13.42
C SER A 316 -9.83 12.46 -12.42
N VAL A 317 -11.05 12.99 -12.30
CA VAL A 317 -11.40 14.07 -11.36
C VAL A 317 -11.05 13.72 -9.90
N TYR A 318 -10.79 12.44 -9.60
CA TYR A 318 -10.20 11.96 -8.36
C TYR A 318 -9.24 10.80 -8.66
N PRO A 319 -7.95 10.91 -8.32
CA PRO A 319 -7.02 9.79 -8.45
C PRO A 319 -7.36 8.69 -7.43
N SER A 320 -7.06 7.43 -7.79
CA SER A 320 -7.20 6.31 -6.84
C SER A 320 -6.05 6.37 -5.84
N ASN A 321 -6.37 6.54 -4.56
CA ASN A 321 -5.35 6.56 -3.50
C ASN A 321 -4.50 5.28 -3.49
N ARG A 322 -5.12 4.12 -3.77
CA ARG A 322 -4.42 2.83 -3.92
C ARG A 322 -3.39 2.86 -5.05
N CYS A 323 -3.77 3.38 -6.21
CA CYS A 323 -2.86 3.45 -7.35
C CYS A 323 -1.73 4.47 -7.14
N GLU A 324 -2.03 5.63 -6.53
CA GLU A 324 -0.99 6.62 -6.17
C GLU A 324 -0.01 6.06 -5.14
N TYR A 325 -0.52 5.42 -4.08
CA TYR A 325 0.30 4.74 -3.08
C TYR A 325 1.20 3.68 -3.74
N MET A 326 0.63 2.86 -4.63
CA MET A 326 1.37 1.85 -5.36
C MET A 326 2.47 2.47 -6.25
N ALA A 327 2.18 3.59 -6.92
CA ALA A 327 3.16 4.29 -7.74
C ALA A 327 4.34 4.79 -6.91
N VAL A 328 4.07 5.43 -5.76
CA VAL A 328 5.11 5.90 -4.83
C VAL A 328 5.97 4.72 -4.33
N GLN A 329 5.34 3.62 -3.94
CA GLN A 329 6.04 2.41 -3.48
C GLN A 329 6.90 1.78 -4.59
N ILE A 330 6.40 1.74 -5.83
CA ILE A 330 7.14 1.27 -7.00
C ILE A 330 8.36 2.18 -7.24
N THR A 331 8.18 3.49 -7.27
CA THR A 331 9.27 4.47 -7.49
C THR A 331 10.39 4.29 -6.45
N CYS A 332 10.03 4.19 -5.16
CA CYS A 332 11.01 4.00 -4.10
C CYS A 332 11.74 2.66 -4.20
N THR A 333 11.00 1.58 -4.49
CA THR A 333 11.60 0.24 -4.59
C THR A 333 12.46 0.08 -5.86
N GLU A 334 12.04 0.66 -7.00
CA GLU A 334 12.84 0.70 -8.21
C GLU A 334 14.14 1.47 -8.01
N ALA A 335 14.10 2.63 -7.35
CA ALA A 335 15.31 3.40 -7.07
C ALA A 335 16.30 2.59 -6.24
N LEU A 336 15.82 1.91 -5.18
CA LEU A 336 16.65 1.04 -4.36
C LEU A 336 17.30 -0.09 -5.15
N VAL A 337 16.51 -0.84 -5.92
CA VAL A 337 17.02 -1.97 -6.72
C VAL A 337 18.00 -1.47 -7.78
N ASN A 338 17.73 -0.34 -8.42
CA ASN A 338 18.60 0.25 -9.43
C ASN A 338 19.95 0.65 -8.82
N ILE A 339 19.95 1.38 -7.71
CA ILE A 339 21.18 1.81 -7.04
C ILE A 339 21.96 0.59 -6.53
N MET A 340 21.30 -0.42 -5.95
CA MET A 340 21.97 -1.65 -5.52
C MET A 340 22.59 -2.43 -6.68
N ALA A 341 21.90 -2.51 -7.83
CA ALA A 341 22.43 -3.14 -9.03
C ALA A 341 23.63 -2.36 -9.57
N MET A 342 23.57 -1.04 -9.61
CA MET A 342 24.67 -0.17 -10.02
C MET A 342 25.88 -0.29 -9.09
N LEU A 343 25.67 -0.32 -7.78
CA LEU A 343 26.74 -0.57 -6.81
C LEU A 343 27.38 -1.95 -7.01
N TYR A 344 26.59 -2.98 -7.28
CA TYR A 344 27.11 -4.32 -7.58
C TYR A 344 27.89 -4.37 -8.91
N CYS A 345 27.54 -3.51 -9.87
CA CYS A 345 28.25 -3.34 -11.14
C CYS A 345 29.46 -2.41 -11.04
N GLU A 346 29.79 -1.88 -9.85
CA GLU A 346 30.83 -0.87 -9.66
C GLU A 346 30.64 0.36 -10.57
N ALA A 347 29.38 0.74 -10.80
CA ALA A 347 29.03 1.93 -11.57
C ALA A 347 29.58 3.20 -10.92
N SER A 348 29.76 4.25 -11.72
CA SER A 348 30.29 5.51 -11.22
C SER A 348 29.32 6.19 -10.26
N ALA A 349 29.85 6.94 -9.28
CA ALA A 349 29.02 7.69 -8.34
C ALA A 349 28.20 8.78 -9.07
N CYS A 350 28.70 9.29 -10.21
CA CYS A 350 27.97 10.23 -11.06
C CYS A 350 26.67 9.62 -11.62
N GLU A 351 26.72 8.38 -12.13
CA GLU A 351 25.52 7.69 -12.63
C GLU A 351 24.52 7.42 -11.50
N ILE A 352 25.03 7.05 -10.31
CA ILE A 352 24.19 6.85 -9.12
C ILE A 352 23.53 8.16 -8.69
N MET A 353 24.26 9.28 -8.69
CA MET A 353 23.72 10.61 -8.34
C MET A 353 22.58 10.99 -9.26
N LYS A 354 22.71 10.75 -10.57
CA LYS A 354 21.63 11.03 -11.52
C LYS A 354 20.36 10.24 -11.20
N VAL A 355 20.48 8.95 -10.86
CA VAL A 355 19.34 8.13 -10.43
C VAL A 355 18.72 8.66 -9.13
N VAL A 356 19.54 9.14 -8.19
CA VAL A 356 19.07 9.74 -6.94
C VAL A 356 18.37 11.09 -7.17
N GLU A 357 18.87 11.92 -8.09
CA GLU A 357 18.24 13.18 -8.48
C GLU A 357 16.86 12.95 -9.08
N ASP A 358 16.75 12.09 -10.09
CA ASP A 358 15.47 11.72 -10.72
C ASP A 358 14.48 11.17 -9.68
N PHE A 359 14.98 10.31 -8.78
CA PHE A 359 14.20 9.75 -7.68
C PHE A 359 13.68 10.82 -6.71
N LEU A 360 14.55 11.74 -6.28
CA LEU A 360 14.21 12.82 -5.36
C LEU A 360 13.18 13.78 -5.96
N GLU A 361 13.29 14.07 -7.26
CA GLU A 361 12.32 14.91 -7.97
C GLU A 361 10.92 14.28 -7.94
N GLU A 362 10.82 12.97 -8.16
CA GLU A 362 9.55 12.25 -8.13
C GLU A 362 8.98 12.10 -6.71
N VAL A 363 9.83 11.80 -5.73
CA VAL A 363 9.42 11.70 -4.31
C VAL A 363 8.95 13.05 -3.77
N ALA A 364 9.60 14.16 -4.14
CA ALA A 364 9.21 15.49 -3.69
C ALA A 364 7.83 15.92 -4.21
N LYS A 365 7.35 15.35 -5.33
CA LYS A 365 6.02 15.61 -5.90
C LYS A 365 4.93 14.75 -5.24
N ALA A 366 5.28 13.71 -4.50
CA ALA A 366 4.31 12.78 -3.94
C ALA A 366 3.51 13.41 -2.78
N PRO A 367 2.20 13.15 -2.67
CA PRO A 367 1.39 13.66 -1.56
C PRO A 367 1.87 13.12 -0.20
N LEU A 368 1.94 13.98 0.83
CA LEU A 368 2.34 13.61 2.20
C LEU A 368 1.63 12.37 2.73
N ILE A 369 0.32 12.25 2.45
CA ILE A 369 -0.50 11.12 2.91
C ILE A 369 0.05 9.75 2.44
N MET A 370 0.71 9.69 1.27
CA MET A 370 1.33 8.45 0.78
C MET A 370 2.49 8.00 1.67
N PHE A 371 3.25 8.95 2.23
CA PHE A 371 4.30 8.67 3.20
C PHE A 371 3.73 8.25 4.55
N LYS A 372 2.71 8.96 5.04
CA LYS A 372 2.05 8.62 6.32
C LYS A 372 1.54 7.19 6.33
N VAL A 373 0.86 6.81 5.25
CA VAL A 373 0.31 5.47 5.05
C VAL A 373 1.42 4.42 4.93
N ALA A 374 2.52 4.73 4.23
CA ALA A 374 3.67 3.83 4.15
C ALA A 374 4.43 3.68 5.48
N GLY A 375 4.36 4.69 6.34
CA GLY A 375 4.98 4.69 7.67
C GLY A 375 6.50 4.53 7.63
N SER A 376 7.04 3.77 8.58
CA SER A 376 8.49 3.57 8.73
C SER A 376 9.14 2.90 7.51
N GLN A 377 8.38 2.16 6.71
CA GLN A 377 8.90 1.47 5.52
C GLN A 377 9.54 2.44 4.53
N ILE A 378 8.85 3.54 4.18
CA ILE A 378 9.38 4.50 3.20
C ILE A 378 10.55 5.31 3.76
N VAL A 379 10.52 5.63 5.06
CA VAL A 379 11.64 6.28 5.76
C VAL A 379 12.90 5.42 5.67
N HIS A 380 12.78 4.11 5.89
CA HIS A 380 13.91 3.19 5.75
C HIS A 380 14.43 3.11 4.31
N GLN A 381 13.55 3.19 3.30
CA GLN A 381 13.95 3.21 1.90
C GLN A 381 14.75 4.49 1.57
N LEU A 382 14.26 5.66 1.99
CA LEU A 382 14.94 6.95 1.80
C LEU A 382 16.31 6.98 2.51
N LEU A 383 16.36 6.50 3.76
CA LEU A 383 17.60 6.35 4.52
C LEU A 383 18.59 5.41 3.80
N GLY A 384 18.09 4.30 3.25
CA GLY A 384 18.87 3.34 2.46
C GLY A 384 19.51 3.98 1.22
N VAL A 385 18.75 4.79 0.47
CA VAL A 385 19.26 5.54 -0.68
C VAL A 385 20.42 6.45 -0.29
N GLY A 386 20.27 7.23 0.80
CA GLY A 386 21.34 8.12 1.27
C GLY A 386 22.60 7.38 1.71
N HIS A 387 22.47 6.26 2.41
CA HIS A 387 23.61 5.40 2.76
C HIS A 387 24.31 4.82 1.53
N MET A 388 23.56 4.40 0.51
CA MET A 388 24.12 3.87 -0.73
C MET A 388 24.88 4.93 -1.52
N LEU A 389 24.32 6.14 -1.64
CA LEU A 389 24.97 7.27 -2.28
C LEU A 389 26.27 7.67 -1.54
N PHE A 390 26.24 7.72 -0.21
CA PHE A 390 27.43 7.99 0.60
C PHE A 390 28.53 6.94 0.37
N ASN A 391 28.17 5.65 0.31
CA ASN A 391 29.13 4.60 0.05
C ASN A 391 29.71 4.70 -1.37
N ALA A 392 28.88 4.99 -2.38
CA ALA A 392 29.34 5.20 -3.75
C ALA A 392 30.35 6.36 -3.84
N SER A 393 30.09 7.48 -3.18
CA SER A 393 30.98 8.66 -3.25
C SER A 393 32.34 8.42 -2.61
N ARG A 394 32.44 7.53 -1.61
CA ARG A 394 33.72 7.14 -0.99
C ARG A 394 34.64 6.40 -1.94
N HIS A 395 34.09 5.57 -2.84
CA HIS A 395 34.90 4.74 -3.74
C HIS A 395 35.58 5.53 -4.87
N GLU A 396 35.13 6.76 -5.16
CA GLU A 396 35.66 7.60 -6.27
C GLU A 396 36.65 8.71 -5.85
N ASN A 397 37.33 8.57 -4.71
CA ASN A 397 38.46 9.43 -4.31
C ASN A 397 38.21 10.96 -4.36
N GLY A 398 37.01 11.48 -4.07
CA GLY A 398 36.86 12.94 -3.87
C GLY A 398 36.10 13.71 -4.94
N ARG A 399 35.94 13.17 -6.16
CA ARG A 399 35.52 14.00 -7.30
C ARG A 399 34.10 14.55 -7.22
N ASN A 400 33.16 13.77 -6.68
CA ASN A 400 31.73 14.08 -6.71
C ASN A 400 31.13 14.36 -5.31
N TRP A 401 31.96 14.63 -4.30
CA TRP A 401 31.49 14.72 -2.90
C TRP A 401 30.60 15.93 -2.62
N SER A 402 30.84 17.07 -3.25
CA SER A 402 29.98 18.26 -3.06
C SER A 402 28.53 17.97 -3.46
N GLU A 403 28.37 17.22 -4.56
CA GLU A 403 27.07 16.86 -5.11
C GLU A 403 26.42 15.74 -4.28
N ALA A 404 27.16 14.67 -3.97
CA ALA A 404 26.69 13.63 -3.04
C ALA A 404 26.22 14.22 -1.71
N ARG A 405 26.97 15.18 -1.16
CA ARG A 405 26.60 15.89 0.07
C ARG A 405 25.29 16.64 -0.08
N ARG A 406 25.11 17.37 -1.17
CA ARG A 406 23.88 18.14 -1.45
C ARG A 406 22.67 17.22 -1.46
N LEU A 407 22.76 16.09 -2.17
CA LEU A 407 21.67 15.12 -2.30
C LEU A 407 21.37 14.39 -0.98
N ILE A 408 22.40 13.98 -0.22
CA ILE A 408 22.21 13.34 1.09
C ILE A 408 21.60 14.32 2.09
N ALA A 409 22.05 15.59 2.10
CA ALA A 409 21.48 16.62 2.94
C ALA A 409 20.00 16.87 2.60
N PHE A 410 19.68 16.96 1.31
CA PHE A 410 18.29 17.11 0.84
C PHE A 410 17.41 15.92 1.26
N LEU A 411 17.91 14.69 1.14
CA LEU A 411 17.23 13.50 1.68
C LEU A 411 17.01 13.62 3.19
N GLY A 412 18.02 14.09 3.93
CA GLY A 412 17.93 14.31 5.37
C GLY A 412 16.85 15.32 5.73
N GLU A 413 16.82 16.47 5.06
CA GLU A 413 15.78 17.50 5.26
C GLU A 413 14.38 16.97 4.90
N LEU A 414 14.25 16.27 3.77
CA LEU A 414 12.98 15.68 3.34
C LEU A 414 12.46 14.68 4.37
N VAL A 415 13.33 13.82 4.92
CA VAL A 415 12.96 12.84 5.95
C VAL A 415 12.65 13.54 7.28
N THR A 416 13.43 14.52 7.70
CA THR A 416 13.15 15.30 8.93
C THR A 416 11.79 15.97 8.88
N ASN A 417 11.37 16.48 7.71
CA ASN A 417 10.05 17.08 7.53
C ASN A 417 8.88 16.10 7.74
N LEU A 418 9.14 14.79 7.80
CA LEU A 418 8.14 13.76 8.09
C LEU A 418 8.03 13.43 9.60
N GLU A 419 8.87 14.00 10.48
CA GLU A 419 8.93 13.63 11.90
C GLU A 419 7.60 13.80 12.65
N GLY A 420 6.82 14.82 12.27
CA GLY A 420 5.52 15.10 12.88
C GLY A 420 4.45 14.06 12.55
N ASP A 421 4.65 13.29 11.47
CA ASP A 421 3.70 12.30 10.98
C ASP A 421 4.19 10.85 11.11
N ILE A 422 5.51 10.64 11.08
CA ILE A 422 6.16 9.33 11.12
C ILE A 422 7.25 9.36 12.20
N PRO A 423 7.03 8.75 13.38
CA PRO A 423 7.94 8.86 14.51
C PRO A 423 9.39 8.46 14.23
N SER A 424 9.61 7.47 13.34
CA SER A 424 10.96 7.01 12.97
C SER A 424 11.74 7.98 12.07
N ALA A 425 11.08 9.02 11.54
CA ALA A 425 11.69 9.93 10.58
C ALA A 425 12.70 10.89 11.21
N ALA A 426 12.49 11.31 12.46
CA ALA A 426 13.45 12.18 13.17
C ALA A 426 14.85 11.54 13.25
N GLU A 427 14.93 10.29 13.74
CA GLU A 427 16.21 9.56 13.86
C GLU A 427 16.83 9.31 12.47
N ALA A 428 16.03 8.94 11.48
CA ALA A 428 16.51 8.69 10.13
C ALA A 428 17.05 9.95 9.44
N GLY A 429 16.36 11.09 9.60
CA GLY A 429 16.78 12.39 9.07
C GLY A 429 18.10 12.86 9.70
N ASP A 430 18.21 12.80 11.02
CA ASP A 430 19.44 13.11 11.75
C ASP A 430 20.62 12.22 11.32
N ARG A 431 20.39 10.92 11.09
CA ARG A 431 21.41 10.03 10.52
C ARG A 431 21.86 10.45 9.11
N LEU A 432 20.95 10.86 8.23
CA LEU A 432 21.28 11.35 6.89
C LEU A 432 22.07 12.66 6.94
N LEU A 433 21.66 13.60 7.78
CA LEU A 433 22.38 14.87 7.96
C LEU A 433 23.80 14.63 8.48
N ARG A 434 23.98 13.73 9.45
CA ARG A 434 25.33 13.30 9.88
C ARG A 434 26.14 12.67 8.76
N LEU A 435 25.55 11.84 7.90
CA LEU A 435 26.25 11.28 6.74
C LEU A 435 26.73 12.40 5.80
N ALA A 436 25.90 13.40 5.53
CA ALA A 436 26.28 14.56 4.73
C ALA A 436 27.40 15.39 5.40
N GLU A 437 27.48 15.44 6.72
CA GLU A 437 28.60 16.08 7.42
C GLU A 437 29.89 15.26 7.38
N LEU A 438 29.81 13.92 7.43
CA LEU A 438 30.98 13.06 7.35
C LEU A 438 31.70 13.17 6.01
N VAL A 439 30.96 13.44 4.92
CA VAL A 439 31.52 13.82 3.62
C VAL A 439 32.54 14.97 3.74
N ARG A 440 32.31 15.91 4.66
CA ARG A 440 33.16 17.09 4.85
C ARG A 440 34.52 16.77 5.50
N ARG A 441 34.63 15.67 6.24
CA ARG A 441 35.85 15.33 7.02
C ARG A 441 36.83 14.44 6.26
N ASP A 442 36.40 13.81 5.17
CA ASP A 442 37.24 12.99 4.29
C ASP A 442 37.86 13.80 3.11
N MET A 443 37.66 15.13 3.10
CA MET A 443 38.41 16.13 2.31
C MET A 443 39.58 16.68 3.13
#